data_AF-A0A9E5FY33-F1
#
_entry.id   AF-A0A9E5FY33-F1
#
_cell.length_a   1.000
_cell.length_b   1.000
_cell.length_c   1.000
_cell.angle_alpha   90.00
_cell.angle_beta   90.00
_cell.angle_gamma   90.00
#
_symmetry.space_group_name_H-M   'P 1'
#
loop_
_entity.id
_entity.type
_entity.pdbx_description
1 polymer ?
#
loop_
_entity_poly.entity_id
_entity_poly.type
_entity_poly.pdbx_seq_one_letter_code
_entity_poly.pdbx_strand_id
1 'polypeptide(L)'
;DPDPRRQFVDALCHQFPGDGPIFHWHHFERTVLNRIKSTLAAESAMGDTERIAFIDSLVGPNGNGSGRLVDLLPIAQTAFYHPDLRGSYSIKRVVPIAWAEPAIREAFEQGHGAAGDPDCYSGKIDPYDGLPVPPRNLLEELGGESVVRKTIANDDGASIRNGGMAMLAYHYARMFDGAQHPEIQAQLRRYCRLDSAAMVMVYGLMRDIAGGWGQDGSLRP
;
A
#
# COMPACT_ATOMS: atom_id res chain seq x y z
N ASP A 1 -24.05 -3.66 11.98
CA ASP A 1 -22.69 -4.20 12.06
C ASP A 1 -21.99 -3.56 13.25
N PRO A 2 -21.38 -4.32 14.19
CA PRO A 2 -20.60 -3.70 15.26
C PRO A 2 -19.45 -2.87 14.69
N ASP A 3 -19.16 -1.74 15.33
CA ASP A 3 -18.06 -0.86 14.97
C ASP A 3 -16.72 -1.62 14.98
N PRO A 4 -16.04 -1.78 13.82
CA PRO A 4 -14.85 -2.61 13.71
C PRO A 4 -13.59 -1.92 14.24
N ARG A 5 -13.63 -0.63 14.61
CA ARG A 5 -12.43 0.15 14.94
C ARG A 5 -11.61 -0.44 16.08
N ARG A 6 -12.24 -0.92 17.15
CA ARG A 6 -11.53 -1.51 18.29
C ARG A 6 -10.88 -2.84 17.91
N GLN A 7 -11.63 -3.73 17.26
CA GLN A 7 -11.12 -5.01 16.79
C GLN A 7 -9.97 -4.83 15.79
N PHE A 8 -10.06 -3.82 14.93
CA PHE A 8 -8.98 -3.46 14.00
C PHE A 8 -7.70 -3.05 14.73
N VAL A 9 -7.81 -2.19 15.75
CA VAL A 9 -6.63 -1.77 16.55
C VAL A 9 -6.05 -2.95 17.32
N ASP A 10 -6.88 -3.84 17.87
CA ASP A 10 -6.42 -5.05 18.57
C ASP A 10 -5.65 -5.98 17.63
N ALA A 11 -6.15 -6.17 16.41
CA ALA A 11 -5.47 -6.96 15.38
C ALA A 11 -4.12 -6.34 14.97
N LEU A 12 -4.04 -5.01 14.83
CA LEU A 12 -2.78 -4.32 14.57
C LEU A 12 -1.78 -4.48 15.73
N CYS A 13 -2.23 -4.38 16.97
CA CYS A 13 -1.40 -4.59 18.15
C CYS A 13 -0.78 -5.99 18.16
N HIS A 14 -1.59 -7.00 17.85
CA HIS A 14 -1.13 -8.38 17.75
C HIS A 14 -0.14 -8.59 16.59
N GLN A 15 -0.36 -7.93 15.45
CA GLN A 15 0.48 -8.07 14.26
C GLN A 15 1.85 -7.36 14.40
N PHE A 16 1.92 -6.28 15.18
CA PHE A 16 3.11 -5.43 15.29
C PHE A 16 3.63 -5.28 16.73
N PRO A 17 4.01 -6.39 17.41
CA PRO A 17 4.38 -6.37 18.83
C PRO A 17 5.75 -5.75 19.12
N GLY A 18 6.64 -5.62 18.13
CA GLY A 18 7.99 -5.06 18.31
C GLY A 18 8.02 -3.53 18.29
N ASP A 19 9.20 -2.92 18.36
CA ASP A 19 9.38 -1.44 18.33
C ASP A 19 9.95 -0.90 17.01
N GLY A 20 10.19 -1.79 16.04
CA GLY A 20 10.79 -1.43 14.76
C GLY A 20 9.91 -0.53 13.87
N PRO A 21 10.50 0.14 12.87
CA PRO A 21 9.76 0.99 11.94
C PRO A 21 8.76 0.16 11.14
N ILE A 22 7.62 0.78 10.82
CA ILE A 22 6.60 0.26 9.93
C ILE A 22 6.55 1.19 8.72
N PHE A 23 6.98 0.68 7.57
CA PHE A 23 6.97 1.46 6.34
C PHE A 23 5.57 1.51 5.75
N HIS A 24 5.18 2.69 5.30
CA HIS A 24 3.96 2.90 4.52
C HIS A 24 4.23 3.91 3.40
N TRP A 25 3.27 4.09 2.50
CA TRP A 25 3.38 5.04 1.39
C TRP A 25 2.28 6.09 1.50
N HIS A 26 2.65 7.36 1.63
CA HIS A 26 1.75 8.50 1.72
C HIS A 26 0.98 8.59 3.05
N HIS A 27 0.35 9.73 3.34
CA HIS A 27 -0.16 10.07 4.68
C HIS A 27 -1.49 9.40 5.08
N PHE A 28 -2.08 8.52 4.25
CA PHE A 28 -3.46 8.07 4.42
C PHE A 28 -3.65 7.25 5.71
N GLU A 29 -2.76 6.30 5.97
CA GLU A 29 -2.80 5.41 7.14
C GLU A 29 -2.76 6.22 8.44
N ARG A 30 -1.90 7.24 8.48
CA ARG A 30 -1.79 8.18 9.59
C ARG A 30 -3.10 8.94 9.82
N THR A 31 -3.73 9.43 8.75
CA THR A 31 -5.04 10.10 8.84
C THR A 31 -6.11 9.18 9.41
N VAL A 32 -6.16 7.93 8.94
CA VAL A 32 -7.15 6.94 9.42
C VAL A 32 -6.92 6.61 10.90
N LEU A 33 -5.68 6.34 11.31
CA LEU A 33 -5.35 6.02 12.69
C LEU A 33 -5.65 7.19 13.64
N ASN A 34 -5.31 8.42 13.25
CA ASN A 34 -5.66 9.62 14.02
C ASN A 34 -7.18 9.78 14.15
N ARG A 35 -7.95 9.50 13.10
CA ARG A 35 -9.41 9.54 13.16
C ARG A 35 -9.97 8.48 14.10
N ILE A 36 -9.43 7.26 14.06
CA ILE A 36 -9.82 6.18 14.99
C ILE A 36 -9.52 6.61 16.43
N LYS A 37 -8.30 7.10 16.70
CA LYS A 37 -7.90 7.65 18.01
C LYS A 37 -8.89 8.70 18.51
N SER A 38 -9.22 9.70 17.67
CA SER A 38 -10.16 10.75 18.04
C SER A 38 -11.53 10.19 18.42
N THR A 39 -12.02 9.16 17.72
CA THR A 39 -13.30 8.56 18.11
C THR A 39 -13.19 7.73 19.39
N LEU A 40 -12.14 6.93 19.57
CA LEU A 40 -11.95 6.18 20.82
C LEU A 40 -11.84 7.11 22.05
N ALA A 41 -11.25 8.30 21.87
CA ALA A 41 -11.19 9.31 22.92
C ALA A 41 -12.56 9.94 23.23
N ALA A 42 -13.40 10.17 22.21
CA ALA A 42 -14.74 10.75 22.37
C ALA A 42 -15.77 9.75 22.91
N GLU A 43 -15.65 8.48 22.52
CA GLU A 43 -16.57 7.38 22.84
C GLU A 43 -15.87 6.33 23.71
N SER A 44 -15.26 6.76 24.81
CA SER A 44 -14.36 5.92 25.61
C SER A 44 -15.03 4.67 26.18
N ALA A 45 -14.36 3.53 26.01
CA ALA A 45 -14.72 2.24 26.58
C ALA A 45 -13.50 1.54 27.21
N MET A 46 -13.75 0.42 27.90
CA MET A 46 -12.69 -0.37 28.55
C MET A 46 -11.61 -0.81 27.54
N GLY A 47 -10.34 -0.57 27.90
CA GLY A 47 -9.18 -0.89 27.07
C GLY A 47 -8.81 0.17 26.02
N ASP A 48 -9.62 1.22 25.83
CA ASP A 48 -9.30 2.25 24.83
C ASP A 48 -8.07 3.09 25.21
N THR A 49 -7.74 3.20 26.50
CA THR A 49 -6.49 3.83 26.94
C THR A 49 -5.26 3.13 26.34
N GLU A 50 -5.24 1.80 26.34
CA GLU A 50 -4.15 1.00 25.76
C GLU A 50 -4.13 1.10 24.22
N ARG A 51 -5.31 1.06 23.59
CA ARG A 51 -5.46 1.22 22.13
C ARG A 51 -4.97 2.58 21.65
N ILE A 52 -5.32 3.64 22.36
CA ILE A 52 -4.88 5.01 22.05
C ILE A 52 -3.37 5.13 22.23
N ALA A 53 -2.82 4.59 23.31
CA ALA A 53 -1.38 4.57 23.54
C ALA A 53 -0.63 3.80 22.44
N PHE A 54 -1.18 2.67 21.99
CA PHE A 54 -0.64 1.93 20.86
C PHE A 54 -0.67 2.76 19.57
N ILE A 55 -1.80 3.40 19.23
CA ILE A 55 -1.87 4.29 18.06
C ILE A 55 -0.82 5.41 18.17
N ASP A 56 -0.67 6.04 19.34
CA ASP A 56 0.34 7.07 19.56
C ASP A 56 1.77 6.56 19.39
N SER A 57 2.06 5.30 19.71
CA SER A 57 3.36 4.69 19.40
C SER A 57 3.61 4.57 17.89
N LEU A 58 2.55 4.40 17.09
CA LEU A 58 2.64 4.28 15.63
C LEU A 58 2.78 5.65 14.95
N VAL A 59 1.90 6.60 15.25
CA VAL A 59 1.87 7.91 14.57
C VAL A 59 2.69 8.98 15.32
N GLY A 60 3.17 8.68 16.51
CA GLY A 60 3.84 9.63 17.38
C GLY A 60 2.85 10.48 18.19
N PRO A 61 3.30 11.07 19.31
CA PRO A 61 2.45 11.87 20.18
C PRO A 61 1.82 13.04 19.38
N ASN A 62 0.53 13.28 19.61
CA ASN A 62 -0.29 14.28 18.90
C ASN A 62 -0.49 14.01 17.39
N GLY A 63 -0.21 12.80 16.89
CA GLY A 63 -0.54 12.37 15.53
C GLY A 63 0.45 12.76 14.43
N ASN A 64 1.45 13.59 14.75
CA ASN A 64 2.46 14.14 13.82
C ASN A 64 3.90 13.98 14.33
N GLY A 65 4.14 13.11 15.34
CA GLY A 65 5.46 12.88 15.91
C GLY A 65 6.27 11.80 15.18
N SER A 66 7.51 11.58 15.65
CA SER A 66 8.38 10.47 15.25
C SER A 66 7.91 9.15 15.87
N GLY A 67 6.71 8.70 15.50
CA GLY A 67 6.24 7.36 15.80
C GLY A 67 6.94 6.31 14.93
N ARG A 68 6.48 5.06 15.04
CA ARG A 68 7.02 3.93 14.26
C ARG A 68 6.66 3.97 12.77
N LEU A 69 5.60 4.67 12.37
CA LEU A 69 5.21 4.79 10.96
C LEU A 69 6.15 5.72 10.20
N VAL A 70 6.85 5.15 9.22
CA VAL A 70 7.80 5.85 8.34
C VAL A 70 7.19 5.94 6.94
N ASP A 71 6.90 7.17 6.51
CA ASP A 71 6.39 7.45 5.16
C ASP A 71 7.54 7.40 4.14
N LEU A 72 7.46 6.45 3.21
CA LEU A 72 8.46 6.27 2.16
C LEU A 72 8.33 7.31 1.03
N LEU A 73 7.19 7.97 0.87
CA LEU A 73 6.98 8.90 -0.25
C LEU A 73 7.92 10.13 -0.17
N PRO A 74 8.03 10.85 0.97
CA PRO A 74 9.00 11.94 1.09
C PRO A 74 10.45 11.48 0.92
N ILE A 75 10.75 10.25 1.32
CA ILE A 75 12.09 9.65 1.14
C ILE A 75 12.35 9.42 -0.35
N ALA A 76 11.41 8.82 -1.07
CA ALA A 76 11.52 8.60 -2.51
C ALA A 76 11.70 9.91 -3.28
N GLN A 77 10.93 10.95 -2.92
CA GLN A 77 11.02 12.27 -3.54
C GLN A 77 12.37 12.96 -3.37
N THR A 78 13.11 12.63 -2.32
CA THR A 78 14.41 13.24 -2.01
C THR A 78 15.59 12.39 -2.45
N ALA A 79 15.44 11.06 -2.45
CA ALA A 79 16.53 10.13 -2.74
C ALA A 79 16.65 9.73 -4.22
N PHE A 80 15.59 9.86 -5.02
CA PHE A 80 15.56 9.26 -6.35
C PHE A 80 14.67 10.03 -7.33
N TYR A 81 15.10 10.14 -8.60
CA TYR A 81 14.25 10.58 -9.70
C TYR A 81 14.53 9.75 -10.96
N HIS A 82 13.47 9.38 -11.68
CA HIS A 82 13.55 8.76 -13.00
C HIS A 82 12.67 9.54 -14.00
N PRO A 83 13.10 9.71 -15.27
CA PRO A 83 12.35 10.47 -16.28
C PRO A 83 10.90 9.99 -16.47
N ASP A 84 10.65 8.68 -16.37
CA ASP A 84 9.31 8.10 -16.53
C ASP A 84 8.34 8.44 -15.39
N LEU A 85 8.83 8.94 -14.25
CA LEU A 85 7.98 9.46 -13.18
C LEU A 85 7.22 10.70 -13.64
N ARG A 86 7.82 11.53 -14.49
CA ARG A 86 7.25 12.82 -14.95
C ARG A 86 6.71 13.68 -13.80
N GLY A 87 7.37 13.64 -12.65
CA GLY A 87 6.98 14.37 -11.43
C GLY A 87 5.96 13.66 -10.54
N SER A 88 5.40 12.51 -10.95
CA SER A 88 4.49 11.70 -10.14
C SER A 88 5.24 10.62 -9.37
N TYR A 89 5.11 10.64 -8.04
CA TYR A 89 5.62 9.62 -7.12
C TYR A 89 4.50 8.74 -6.56
N SER A 90 3.42 8.54 -7.32
CA SER A 90 2.51 7.44 -7.01
C SER A 90 3.31 6.14 -6.98
N ILE A 91 3.09 5.27 -5.99
CA ILE A 91 3.83 4.00 -5.89
C ILE A 91 3.76 3.21 -7.20
N LYS A 92 2.63 3.28 -7.91
CA LYS A 92 2.40 2.63 -9.21
C LYS A 92 3.20 3.19 -10.38
N ARG A 93 3.76 4.39 -10.23
CA ARG A 93 4.70 4.98 -11.18
C ARG A 93 6.14 4.58 -10.88
N VAL A 94 6.44 4.37 -9.60
CA VAL A 94 7.79 4.01 -9.14
C VAL A 94 8.05 2.52 -9.29
N VAL A 95 7.04 1.67 -9.03
CA VAL A 95 7.16 0.20 -9.09
C VAL A 95 7.65 -0.33 -10.44
N PRO A 96 7.15 0.12 -11.61
CA PRO A 96 7.69 -0.32 -12.89
C PRO A 96 9.19 -0.06 -13.05
N ILE A 97 9.71 1.00 -12.43
CA ILE A 97 11.13 1.32 -12.47
C ILE A 97 11.91 0.36 -11.56
N ALA A 98 11.42 0.09 -10.35
CA ALA A 98 12.02 -0.91 -9.47
C ALA A 98 11.97 -2.32 -10.09
N TRP A 99 10.87 -2.67 -10.76
CA TRP A 99 10.68 -3.95 -11.45
C TRP A 99 11.55 -4.11 -12.70
N ALA A 100 12.02 -3.02 -13.29
CA ALA A 100 12.96 -3.08 -14.41
C ALA A 100 14.34 -3.58 -13.96
N GLU A 101 14.68 -3.45 -12.67
CA GLU A 101 15.96 -3.93 -12.15
C GLU A 101 15.99 -5.45 -11.98
N PRO A 102 16.91 -6.17 -12.68
CA PRO A 102 16.89 -7.64 -12.71
C PRO A 102 16.93 -8.29 -11.33
N ALA A 103 17.79 -7.78 -10.43
CA ALA A 103 17.94 -8.33 -9.09
C ALA A 103 16.66 -8.19 -8.24
N ILE A 104 15.95 -7.08 -8.39
CA ILE A 104 14.66 -6.86 -7.70
C ILE A 104 13.61 -7.77 -8.33
N ARG A 105 13.47 -7.77 -9.66
CA ARG A 105 12.49 -8.60 -10.35
C ARG A 105 12.64 -10.07 -10.00
N GLU A 106 13.84 -10.63 -10.12
CA GLU A 106 14.11 -12.04 -9.87
C GLU A 106 13.74 -12.44 -8.43
N ALA A 107 14.04 -11.60 -7.44
CA ALA A 107 13.71 -11.85 -6.03
C ALA A 107 12.20 -11.98 -5.78
N PHE A 108 11.38 -11.24 -6.52
CA PHE A 108 9.92 -11.23 -6.36
C PHE A 108 9.18 -12.16 -7.35
N GLU A 109 9.77 -12.49 -8.50
CA GLU A 109 9.26 -13.51 -9.42
C GLU A 109 9.38 -14.91 -8.83
N GLN A 110 10.47 -15.20 -8.11
CA GLN A 110 10.67 -16.49 -7.44
C GLN A 110 9.84 -16.62 -6.16
N GLY A 111 9.39 -15.49 -5.61
CA GLY A 111 8.80 -15.41 -4.28
C GLY A 111 9.85 -15.63 -3.18
N HIS A 112 9.58 -15.08 -2.00
CA HIS A 112 10.48 -15.11 -0.85
C HIS A 112 10.25 -16.26 0.14
N GLY A 113 9.30 -17.16 -0.15
CA GLY A 113 8.99 -18.31 0.72
C GLY A 113 8.50 -17.93 2.14
N ALA A 114 8.12 -16.67 2.35
CA ALA A 114 7.68 -16.16 3.64
C ALA A 114 6.31 -16.73 4.01
N ALA A 115 6.17 -17.16 5.26
CA ALA A 115 4.87 -17.56 5.80
C ALA A 115 3.92 -16.35 5.81
N GLY A 116 2.86 -16.42 5.01
CA GLY A 116 1.88 -15.33 4.90
C GLY A 116 2.07 -14.41 3.68
N ASP A 117 3.21 -14.49 2.98
CA ASP A 117 3.39 -13.89 1.66
C ASP A 117 4.06 -14.89 0.68
N PRO A 118 3.27 -15.87 0.21
CA PRO A 118 3.76 -16.97 -0.62
C PRO A 118 3.72 -16.66 -2.13
N ASP A 119 3.29 -15.45 -2.53
CA ASP A 119 2.93 -15.19 -3.92
C ASP A 119 4.15 -14.76 -4.73
N CYS A 120 4.38 -15.44 -5.85
CA CYS A 120 5.24 -14.96 -6.92
C CYS A 120 4.51 -13.85 -7.70
N TYR A 121 5.20 -12.76 -7.97
CA TYR A 121 4.68 -11.70 -8.84
C TYR A 121 5.12 -11.92 -10.28
N SER A 122 4.34 -11.41 -11.23
CA SER A 122 4.62 -11.57 -12.66
C SER A 122 4.20 -10.31 -13.41
N GLY A 123 4.75 -10.12 -14.59
CA GLY A 123 4.46 -8.95 -15.41
C GLY A 123 5.69 -8.53 -16.17
N LYS A 124 5.53 -8.16 -17.44
CA LYS A 124 6.69 -7.87 -18.30
C LYS A 124 7.32 -6.51 -17.99
N ILE A 125 6.47 -5.51 -17.77
CA ILE A 125 6.87 -4.12 -17.50
C ILE A 125 6.54 -3.76 -16.06
N ASP A 126 5.39 -4.24 -15.58
CA ASP A 126 4.85 -3.88 -14.28
C ASP A 126 4.27 -5.14 -13.62
N PRO A 127 4.59 -5.46 -12.36
CA PRO A 127 4.03 -6.62 -11.67
C PRO A 127 2.50 -6.53 -11.48
N TYR A 128 1.93 -5.33 -11.56
CA TYR A 128 0.46 -5.16 -11.57
C TYR A 128 -0.17 -5.69 -12.86
N ASP A 129 0.59 -5.82 -13.97
CA ASP A 129 0.10 -6.42 -15.22
C ASP A 129 -0.21 -7.92 -15.06
N GLY A 130 0.40 -8.59 -14.08
CA GLY A 130 0.16 -10.00 -13.77
C GLY A 130 -1.07 -10.26 -12.90
N LEU A 131 -1.75 -9.21 -12.41
CA LEU A 131 -2.96 -9.37 -11.62
C LEU A 131 -4.14 -9.82 -12.50
N PRO A 132 -5.02 -10.70 -11.98
CA PRO A 132 -6.21 -11.11 -12.71
C PRO A 132 -7.13 -9.91 -12.95
N VAL A 133 -7.75 -9.88 -14.13
CA VAL A 133 -8.82 -8.92 -14.46
C VAL A 133 -9.99 -9.14 -13.50
N PRO A 134 -10.62 -8.07 -12.97
CA PRO A 134 -11.81 -8.20 -12.14
C PRO A 134 -12.93 -8.97 -12.82
N PRO A 135 -13.72 -9.76 -12.08
CA PRO A 135 -14.80 -10.52 -12.67
C PRO A 135 -15.85 -9.57 -13.29
N ARG A 136 -16.44 -10.00 -14.41
CA ARG A 136 -17.29 -9.14 -15.26
C ARG A 136 -18.51 -8.60 -14.52
N ASN A 137 -19.12 -9.40 -13.64
CA ASN A 137 -20.24 -8.97 -12.80
C ASN A 137 -19.86 -7.76 -11.93
N LEU A 138 -18.69 -7.78 -11.29
CA LEU A 138 -18.18 -6.65 -10.52
C LEU A 138 -18.00 -5.42 -11.42
N LEU A 139 -17.46 -5.59 -12.64
CA LEU A 139 -17.31 -4.46 -13.58
C LEU A 139 -18.66 -3.89 -14.03
N GLU A 140 -19.66 -4.74 -14.24
CA GLU A 140 -21.02 -4.36 -14.61
C GLU A 140 -21.73 -3.61 -13.48
N GLU A 141 -21.62 -4.12 -12.25
CA GLU A 141 -22.18 -3.51 -11.05
C GLU A 141 -21.51 -2.17 -10.70
N LEU A 142 -20.24 -1.99 -11.06
CA LEU A 142 -19.49 -0.73 -10.95
C LEU A 142 -19.84 0.31 -12.03
N GLY A 143 -20.88 0.07 -12.83
CA GLY A 143 -21.32 0.97 -13.91
C GLY A 143 -20.78 0.59 -15.30
N GLY A 144 -20.33 -0.65 -15.46
CA GLY A 144 -19.85 -1.22 -16.73
C GLY A 144 -18.44 -0.76 -17.13
N GLU A 145 -17.94 -1.34 -18.23
CA GLU A 145 -16.61 -1.03 -18.79
C GLU A 145 -16.39 0.48 -19.04
N SER A 146 -17.45 1.26 -19.25
CA SER A 146 -17.36 2.69 -19.54
C SER A 146 -17.03 3.53 -18.29
N VAL A 147 -17.65 3.25 -17.14
CA VAL A 147 -17.34 3.91 -15.85
C VAL A 147 -15.97 3.46 -15.36
N VAL A 148 -15.66 2.17 -15.50
CA VAL A 148 -14.33 1.63 -15.22
C VAL A 148 -13.27 2.31 -16.09
N ARG A 149 -13.47 2.42 -17.41
CA ARG A 149 -12.56 3.16 -18.31
C ARG A 149 -12.40 4.63 -17.93
N LYS A 150 -13.46 5.30 -17.48
CA LYS A 150 -13.43 6.73 -17.11
C LYS A 150 -12.67 6.96 -15.79
N THR A 151 -12.87 6.09 -14.81
CA THR A 151 -12.08 6.07 -13.56
C THR A 151 -10.62 5.68 -13.81
N ILE A 152 -10.37 4.83 -14.82
CA ILE A 152 -9.03 4.50 -15.32
C ILE A 152 -8.40 5.67 -16.10
N ALA A 153 -9.19 6.52 -16.74
CA ALA A 153 -8.68 7.62 -17.56
C ALA A 153 -8.37 8.91 -16.78
N ASN A 154 -8.94 9.10 -15.59
CA ASN A 154 -8.78 10.32 -14.78
C ASN A 154 -7.52 10.34 -13.87
N ASP A 155 -6.69 9.30 -13.94
CA ASP A 155 -5.34 9.26 -13.34
C ASP A 155 -4.39 9.23 -14.55
N ASP A 156 -3.47 10.19 -14.67
CA ASP A 156 -2.79 10.64 -15.91
C ASP A 156 -1.88 9.60 -16.65
N GLY A 157 -2.35 8.38 -16.88
CA GLY A 157 -1.62 7.32 -17.58
C GLY A 157 -2.58 6.35 -18.26
N ALA A 158 -2.46 6.24 -19.58
CA ALA A 158 -3.20 5.27 -20.37
C ALA A 158 -2.97 3.83 -19.87
N SER A 159 -4.07 3.06 -19.83
CA SER A 159 -4.16 1.63 -19.49
C SER A 159 -4.26 1.28 -18.00
N ILE A 160 -5.43 0.74 -17.62
CA ILE A 160 -5.77 -0.18 -16.50
C ILE A 160 -4.71 -0.30 -15.37
N ARG A 161 -4.35 0.80 -14.68
CA ARG A 161 -3.28 0.76 -13.65
C ARG A 161 -3.56 1.56 -12.37
N ASN A 162 -4.81 1.80 -11.96
CA ASN A 162 -5.08 2.89 -10.99
C ASN A 162 -5.52 2.44 -9.59
N GLY A 163 -5.05 3.14 -8.55
CA GLY A 163 -5.48 2.94 -7.15
C GLY A 163 -6.97 3.29 -6.95
N GLY A 164 -7.53 4.12 -7.83
CA GLY A 164 -8.97 4.42 -7.87
C GLY A 164 -9.85 3.19 -8.09
N MET A 165 -9.38 2.16 -8.81
CA MET A 165 -10.15 0.92 -9.01
C MET A 165 -10.21 0.07 -7.74
N ALA A 166 -9.13 0.00 -6.96
CA ALA A 166 -9.13 -0.69 -5.67
C ALA A 166 -10.04 0.03 -4.66
N MET A 167 -10.00 1.37 -4.63
CA MET A 167 -10.93 2.18 -3.84
C MET A 167 -12.38 1.99 -4.26
N LEU A 168 -12.66 1.94 -5.57
CA LEU A 168 -14.01 1.71 -6.10
C LEU A 168 -14.50 0.29 -5.77
N ALA A 169 -13.66 -0.73 -5.92
CA ALA A 169 -13.95 -2.10 -5.54
C ALA A 169 -14.19 -2.24 -4.02
N TYR A 170 -13.44 -1.53 -3.19
CA TYR A 170 -13.69 -1.46 -1.74
C TYR A 170 -15.03 -0.77 -1.42
N HIS A 171 -15.32 0.36 -2.04
CA HIS A 171 -16.59 1.05 -1.86
C HIS A 171 -17.78 0.19 -2.29
N TYR A 172 -17.63 -0.54 -3.38
CA TYR A 172 -18.60 -1.53 -3.84
C TYR A 172 -18.79 -2.63 -2.81
N ALA A 173 -17.70 -3.25 -2.35
CA ALA A 173 -17.76 -4.31 -1.35
C ALA A 173 -18.44 -3.87 -0.04
N ARG A 174 -18.29 -2.59 0.33
CA ARG A 174 -18.95 -1.99 1.48
C ARG A 174 -20.43 -1.68 1.26
N MET A 175 -20.85 -1.34 0.05
CA MET A 175 -22.19 -0.83 -0.25
C MET A 175 -23.15 -1.92 -0.74
N PHE A 176 -22.64 -2.99 -1.34
CA PHE A 176 -23.43 -4.02 -2.02
C PHE A 176 -23.08 -5.44 -1.54
N ASP A 177 -22.79 -5.60 -0.25
CA ASP A 177 -22.44 -6.89 0.35
C ASP A 177 -21.29 -7.63 -0.38
N GLY A 178 -20.38 -6.93 -1.06
CA GLY A 178 -19.23 -7.58 -1.72
C GLY A 178 -18.27 -8.27 -0.74
N ALA A 179 -18.40 -8.01 0.56
CA ALA A 179 -17.82 -8.85 1.61
C ALA A 179 -18.35 -10.30 1.60
N GLN A 180 -19.46 -10.61 0.93
CA GLN A 180 -20.00 -11.96 0.76
C GLN A 180 -19.53 -12.65 -0.52
N HIS A 181 -18.76 -11.95 -1.37
CA HIS A 181 -18.28 -12.45 -2.66
C HIS A 181 -16.81 -12.91 -2.57
N PRO A 182 -16.53 -14.23 -2.54
CA PRO A 182 -15.18 -14.77 -2.38
C PRO A 182 -14.20 -14.29 -3.46
N GLU A 183 -14.68 -14.10 -4.69
CA GLU A 183 -13.91 -13.62 -5.83
C GLU A 183 -13.44 -12.17 -5.66
N ILE A 184 -14.31 -11.30 -5.15
CA ILE A 184 -13.99 -9.89 -4.88
C ILE A 184 -12.97 -9.82 -3.74
N GLN A 185 -13.19 -10.59 -2.66
CA GLN A 185 -12.24 -10.67 -1.56
C GLN A 185 -10.87 -11.17 -2.02
N ALA A 186 -10.83 -12.23 -2.83
CA ALA A 186 -9.59 -12.81 -3.33
C ALA A 186 -8.81 -11.80 -4.18
N GLN A 187 -9.50 -11.04 -5.02
CA GLN A 187 -8.86 -10.01 -5.83
C GLN A 187 -8.32 -8.84 -5.01
N LEU A 188 -9.11 -8.31 -4.07
CA LEU A 188 -8.66 -7.26 -3.15
C LEU A 188 -7.44 -7.72 -2.35
N ARG A 189 -7.44 -8.97 -1.84
CA ARG A 189 -6.28 -9.53 -1.13
C ARG A 189 -5.03 -9.59 -1.99
N ARG A 190 -5.13 -10.06 -3.25
CA ARG A 190 -3.98 -10.08 -4.18
C ARG A 190 -3.43 -8.69 -4.43
N TYR A 191 -4.32 -7.72 -4.63
CA TYR A 191 -3.95 -6.34 -4.84
C TYR A 191 -3.25 -5.74 -3.60
N CYS A 192 -3.81 -5.93 -2.40
CA CYS A 192 -3.20 -5.48 -1.14
C CYS A 192 -1.83 -6.13 -0.85
N ARG A 193 -1.65 -7.40 -1.22
CA ARG A 193 -0.35 -8.09 -1.14
C ARG A 193 0.67 -7.42 -2.05
N LEU A 194 0.33 -7.21 -3.32
CA LEU A 194 1.24 -6.56 -4.27
C LEU A 194 1.56 -5.11 -3.86
N ASP A 195 0.61 -4.35 -3.31
CA ASP A 195 0.90 -3.00 -2.76
C ASP A 195 1.93 -3.05 -1.62
N SER A 196 1.91 -4.11 -0.79
CA SER A 196 2.89 -4.30 0.27
C SER A 196 4.27 -4.67 -0.30
N ALA A 197 4.31 -5.61 -1.24
CA ALA A 197 5.53 -6.01 -1.93
C ALA A 197 6.15 -4.85 -2.74
N ALA A 198 5.31 -4.02 -3.38
CA ALA A 198 5.71 -2.82 -4.09
C ALA A 198 6.53 -1.86 -3.22
N MET A 199 6.14 -1.65 -1.97
CA MET A 199 6.92 -0.82 -1.04
C MET A 199 8.31 -1.42 -0.77
N VAL A 200 8.41 -2.74 -0.66
CA VAL A 200 9.70 -3.44 -0.46
C VAL A 200 10.57 -3.38 -1.71
N MET A 201 9.99 -3.54 -2.91
CA MET A 201 10.69 -3.39 -4.18
C MET A 201 11.29 -1.97 -4.30
N VAL A 202 10.48 -0.95 -4.05
CA VAL A 202 10.92 0.44 -4.15
C VAL A 202 11.93 0.80 -3.07
N TYR A 203 11.77 0.29 -1.85
CA TYR A 203 12.79 0.41 -0.81
C TYR A 203 14.12 -0.22 -1.24
N GLY A 204 14.09 -1.41 -1.83
CA GLY A 204 15.26 -2.07 -2.39
C GLY A 204 15.98 -1.21 -3.42
N LEU A 205 15.25 -0.66 -4.39
CA LEU A 205 15.78 0.25 -5.40
C LEU A 205 16.46 1.47 -4.75
N MET A 206 15.76 2.16 -3.84
CA MET A 206 16.29 3.35 -3.17
C MET A 206 17.54 3.03 -2.34
N ARG A 207 17.55 1.89 -1.64
CA ARG A 207 18.70 1.41 -0.86
C ARG A 207 19.90 1.15 -1.76
N ASP A 208 19.71 0.50 -2.90
CA ASP A 208 20.81 0.13 -3.80
C ASP A 208 21.39 1.37 -4.47
N ILE A 209 20.55 2.34 -4.85
CA ILE A 209 21.00 3.66 -5.28
C ILE A 209 21.82 4.32 -4.18
N ALA A 210 21.31 4.43 -2.96
CA ALA A 210 22.03 5.07 -1.85
C ALA A 210 23.34 4.34 -1.48
N GLY A 211 23.38 3.01 -1.55
CA GLY A 211 24.57 2.20 -1.29
C GLY A 211 25.63 2.30 -2.37
N GLY A 212 25.23 2.64 -3.60
CA GLY A 212 26.13 2.97 -4.70
C GLY A 212 26.80 4.34 -4.56
N TRP A 213 26.33 5.21 -3.65
CA TRP A 213 26.94 6.52 -3.41
C TRP A 213 28.05 6.35 -2.36
N GLY A 214 29.29 6.69 -2.72
CA GLY A 214 30.40 6.79 -1.77
C GLY A 214 30.09 7.81 -0.68
N GLN A 215 30.81 7.74 0.46
CA GLN A 215 30.68 8.73 1.55
C GLN A 215 31.03 10.17 1.13
N ASP A 216 31.55 10.35 -0.07
CA ASP A 216 31.88 11.63 -0.73
C ASP A 216 30.82 12.09 -1.74
N GLY A 217 29.71 11.36 -1.90
CA GLY A 217 28.65 11.66 -2.86
C GLY A 217 28.96 11.29 -4.31
N SER A 218 30.05 10.54 -4.57
CA SER A 218 30.36 10.02 -5.90
C SER A 218 29.68 8.67 -6.17
N LEU A 219 29.22 8.45 -7.41
CA LEU A 219 28.78 7.13 -7.87
C LEU A 219 29.98 6.18 -7.85
N ARG A 220 29.90 5.10 -7.08
CA ARG A 220 30.89 4.02 -7.17
C ARG A 220 30.76 3.33 -8.55
N PRO A 221 31.88 3.06 -9.23
CA PRO A 221 31.88 2.44 -10.55
C PRO A 221 31.30 1.02 -10.54
#